data_AF-G7VBX1-F1
#
_entry.id   AF-G7VBX1-F1
#
_cell.length_a   1.000
_cell.length_b   1.000
_cell.length_c   1.000
_cell.angle_alpha   90.00
_cell.angle_beta   90.00
_cell.angle_gamma   90.00
#
_symmetry.space_group_name_H-M   'P 1'
#
loop_
_entity.id
_entity.type
_entity.pdbx_description
1 polymer ?
#
loop_
_entity_poly.entity_id
_entity_poly.type
_entity_poly.pdbx_seq_one_letter_code
_entity_poly.pdbx_strand_id
1 'polypeptide(L)'
;MKPPSLFQGRRGTWIYQSPRVLLLLAYAERSGLDKQMVYERHIRRIERLGPHQSWITERLNNLGYTTRSGREPNLGAVADFIRDLSIDGERLAKAMAAVQKAVNAKSPEDLAYLPPILTLPEKVILVEALSASKKFDLEKTIRLLDIQRRPRGADPDAYRREMRFRKAYLYSLHLADPRGRPTLLGYALAYRIRRRGASHAAEDYLELMERSGRLKYVVALEVLALDVGTAEELDRVIEAYSQALGELGYSADLEATRYAFGGMKSDVKGFMIGLSRPLDWILEFLEI
;
A
#
# COMPACT_ATOMS: atom_id res chain seq x y z
N MET A 1 -23.24 6.28 12.77
CA MET A 1 -22.61 5.01 13.17
C MET A 1 -21.18 5.30 13.61
N LYS A 2 -20.73 4.81 14.77
CA LYS A 2 -19.34 4.99 15.23
C LYS A 2 -18.51 3.80 14.71
N PRO A 3 -17.42 4.00 13.96
CA PRO A 3 -16.57 2.88 13.57
C PRO A 3 -15.97 2.21 14.81
N PRO A 4 -15.77 0.89 14.79
CA PRO A 4 -14.84 0.27 15.74
C PRO A 4 -13.47 0.96 15.62
N SER A 5 -12.78 1.21 16.72
CA SER A 5 -11.54 1.99 16.72
C SER A 5 -10.36 1.17 17.20
N LEU A 6 -9.22 1.31 16.51
CA LEU A 6 -7.94 0.72 16.90
C LEU A 6 -7.27 1.49 18.05
N PHE A 7 -7.70 2.74 18.28
CA PHE A 7 -7.09 3.65 19.24
C PHE A 7 -7.94 3.84 20.52
N GLN A 8 -9.04 3.11 20.67
CA GLN A 8 -9.88 3.20 21.86
C GLN A 8 -9.10 2.73 23.10
N GLY A 9 -8.95 3.59 24.10
CA GLY A 9 -8.20 3.29 25.34
C GLY A 9 -6.67 3.41 25.24
N ARG A 10 -6.12 3.62 24.04
CA ARG A 10 -4.68 3.73 23.79
C ARG A 10 -4.24 5.20 23.72
N ARG A 11 -4.08 5.85 24.88
CA ARG A 11 -3.53 7.23 24.96
C ARG A 11 -2.01 7.19 24.77
N GLY A 12 -1.48 8.03 23.88
CA GLY A 12 -0.03 8.19 23.68
C GLY A 12 0.66 7.08 22.89
N THR A 13 -0.03 5.97 22.59
CA THR A 13 0.46 4.89 21.73
C THR A 13 0.25 5.30 20.27
N TRP A 14 1.27 5.93 19.70
CA TRP A 14 1.32 6.20 18.26
C TRP A 14 1.89 4.96 17.60
N ILE A 15 1.08 4.32 16.77
CA ILE A 15 1.50 3.19 15.95
C ILE A 15 0.95 3.43 14.55
N TYR A 16 1.84 3.24 13.58
CA TYR A 16 1.71 3.24 12.12
C TYR A 16 0.51 3.99 11.54
N GLN A 17 0.75 5.21 11.06
CA GLN A 17 -0.14 5.80 10.05
C GLN A 17 0.16 5.23 8.66
N SER A 18 1.40 4.86 8.37
CA SER A 18 1.78 4.24 7.10
C SER A 18 1.58 2.71 7.12
N PRO A 19 0.81 2.13 6.18
CA PRO A 19 0.74 0.68 6.04
C PRO A 19 2.07 0.07 5.62
N ARG A 20 2.90 0.75 4.81
CA ARG A 20 4.25 0.28 4.43
C ARG A 20 5.13 0.02 5.65
N VAL A 21 5.13 0.96 6.62
CA VAL A 21 5.91 0.80 7.86
C VAL A 21 5.39 -0.39 8.68
N LEU A 22 4.06 -0.55 8.79
CA LEU A 22 3.48 -1.70 9.49
C LEU A 22 3.91 -3.02 8.83
N LEU A 23 3.80 -3.14 7.50
CA LEU A 23 4.14 -4.37 6.78
C LEU A 23 5.63 -4.72 6.89
N LEU A 24 6.52 -3.73 6.80
CA LEU A 24 7.96 -3.93 7.00
C LEU A 24 8.27 -4.47 8.40
N LEU A 25 7.63 -3.93 9.43
CA LEU A 25 7.89 -4.33 10.81
C LEU A 25 7.22 -5.65 11.18
N ALA A 26 6.07 -5.95 10.58
CA ALA A 26 5.44 -7.26 10.65
C ALA A 26 6.32 -8.33 10.03
N TYR A 27 6.90 -8.04 8.85
CA TYR A 27 7.87 -8.92 8.21
C TYR A 27 9.14 -9.07 9.05
N ALA A 28 9.69 -7.97 9.57
CA ALA A 28 10.88 -8.00 10.42
C ALA A 28 10.68 -8.86 11.68
N GLU A 29 9.55 -8.70 12.37
CA GLU A 29 9.19 -9.50 13.55
C GLU A 29 9.10 -11.00 13.23
N ARG A 30 8.49 -11.34 12.09
CA ARG A 30 8.40 -12.73 11.64
C ARG A 30 9.76 -13.32 11.27
N SER A 31 10.61 -12.52 10.61
CA SER A 31 11.92 -12.95 10.10
C SER A 31 13.02 -12.85 11.15
N GLY A 32 12.70 -12.50 12.41
CA GLY A 32 13.68 -12.35 13.48
C GLY A 32 14.65 -11.17 13.29
N LEU A 33 14.29 -10.18 12.48
CA LEU A 33 15.09 -8.99 12.22
C LEU A 33 14.88 -7.95 13.32
N ASP A 34 15.89 -7.11 13.55
CA ASP A 34 15.77 -5.96 14.44
C ASP A 34 14.79 -4.92 13.87
N LYS A 35 13.59 -4.85 14.48
CA LYS A 35 12.54 -3.89 14.13
C LYS A 35 12.99 -2.44 14.21
N GLN A 36 13.81 -2.08 15.20
CA GLN A 36 14.31 -0.70 15.35
C GLN A 36 15.21 -0.36 14.17
N MET A 37 16.17 -1.24 13.87
CA MET A 37 17.07 -1.06 12.73
C MET A 37 16.30 -0.97 11.40
N VAL A 38 15.31 -1.85 11.17
CA VAL A 38 14.47 -1.83 9.95
C VAL A 38 13.72 -0.50 9.83
N TYR A 39 13.10 -0.05 10.92
CA TYR A 39 12.37 1.23 10.95
C TYR A 39 13.30 2.41 10.63
N GLU A 40 14.43 2.54 11.34
CA GLU A 40 15.37 3.65 11.15
C GLU A 40 16.01 3.67 9.76
N ARG A 41 16.32 2.50 9.19
CA ARG A 41 16.82 2.42 7.81
C ARG A 41 15.75 2.89 6.82
N HIS A 42 14.51 2.46 7.02
CA HIS A 42 13.41 2.87 6.17
C HIS A 42 13.15 4.38 6.25
N ILE A 43 13.09 4.96 7.45
CA ILE A 43 12.91 6.41 7.60
C ILE A 43 14.05 7.19 6.95
N ARG A 44 15.31 6.78 7.13
CA ARG A 44 16.46 7.40 6.44
C ARG A 44 16.37 7.30 4.92
N ARG A 45 15.81 6.22 4.36
CA ARG A 45 15.57 6.10 2.92
C ARG A 45 14.52 7.12 2.45
N ILE A 46 13.45 7.32 3.22
CA ILE A 46 12.39 8.28 2.90
C ILE A 46 12.92 9.73 2.95
N GLU A 47 13.76 10.06 3.92
CA GLU A 47 14.40 11.38 4.01
C GLU A 47 15.35 11.68 2.84
N ARG A 48 15.82 10.63 2.15
CA ARG A 48 16.75 10.71 1.02
C ARG A 48 16.08 10.49 -0.34
N LEU A 49 14.74 10.54 -0.43
CA LEU A 49 14.03 10.49 -1.72
C LEU A 49 14.55 11.61 -2.63
N GLY A 50 15.09 11.24 -3.79
CA GLY A 50 15.70 12.18 -4.73
C GLY A 50 14.66 12.90 -5.61
N PRO A 51 15.09 13.86 -6.46
CA PRO A 51 14.20 14.63 -7.32
C PRO A 51 13.31 13.80 -8.26
N HIS A 52 13.81 12.66 -8.74
CA HIS A 52 13.07 11.70 -9.58
C HIS A 52 11.89 11.03 -8.85
N GLN A 53 11.89 11.06 -7.51
CA GLN A 53 10.83 10.54 -6.63
C GLN A 53 10.04 11.67 -5.95
N SER A 54 10.15 12.93 -6.43
CA SER A 54 9.43 14.09 -5.89
C SER A 54 7.92 13.89 -5.78
N TRP A 55 7.32 13.25 -6.78
CA TRP A 55 5.90 12.89 -6.80
C TRP A 55 5.47 12.03 -5.60
N ILE A 56 6.38 11.21 -5.06
CA ILE A 56 6.19 10.42 -3.84
C ILE A 56 6.31 11.32 -2.60
N THR A 57 7.33 12.18 -2.58
CA THR A 57 7.59 13.13 -1.48
C THR A 57 6.36 13.99 -1.20
N GLU A 58 5.71 14.50 -2.25
CA GLU A 58 4.47 15.29 -2.16
C GLU A 58 3.29 14.51 -1.54
N ARG A 59 3.35 13.17 -1.60
CA ARG A 59 2.30 12.26 -1.16
C ARG A 59 2.59 11.60 0.18
N LEU A 60 3.75 11.86 0.80
CA LEU A 60 4.15 11.23 2.08
C LEU A 60 3.10 11.41 3.19
N ASN A 61 2.42 12.56 3.24
CA ASN A 61 1.34 12.77 4.20
C ASN A 61 0.15 11.82 3.95
N ASN A 62 -0.24 11.65 2.69
CA ASN A 62 -1.31 10.74 2.29
C ASN A 62 -0.92 9.27 2.50
N LEU A 63 0.37 8.95 2.40
CA LEU A 63 0.92 7.63 2.70
C LEU A 63 1.14 7.39 4.21
N GLY A 64 0.81 8.37 5.07
CA GLY A 64 0.89 8.22 6.52
C GLY A 64 2.29 8.37 7.12
N TYR A 65 3.21 9.07 6.44
CA TYR A 65 4.57 9.32 6.95
C TYR A 65 4.69 10.64 7.73
N THR A 66 3.82 11.63 7.50
CA THR A 66 3.91 12.89 8.25
C THR A 66 3.05 12.86 9.49
N THR A 67 3.69 13.05 10.65
CA THR A 67 3.00 13.45 11.86
C THR A 67 3.58 14.78 12.30
N ARG A 68 2.82 15.88 12.14
CA ARG A 68 3.21 17.23 12.62
C ARG A 68 3.50 17.31 14.14
N SER A 69 3.45 16.18 14.86
CA SER A 69 3.62 16.05 16.31
C SER A 69 3.84 14.58 16.76
N GLY A 70 4.22 13.65 15.88
CA GLY A 70 4.20 12.23 16.23
C GLY A 70 5.46 11.80 16.95
N ARG A 71 5.25 11.06 18.03
CA ARG A 71 6.29 10.25 18.64
C ARG A 71 6.60 9.06 17.72
N GLU A 72 7.78 8.50 17.86
CA GLU A 72 8.16 7.25 17.20
C GLU A 72 7.10 6.16 17.40
N PRO A 73 6.94 5.24 16.41
CA PRO A 73 6.01 4.15 16.55
C PRO A 73 6.37 3.27 17.74
N ASN A 74 5.37 2.83 18.50
CA ASN A 74 5.60 1.80 19.51
C ASN A 74 5.78 0.43 18.82
N LEU A 75 7.05 0.05 18.62
CA LEU A 75 7.45 -1.22 18.00
C LEU A 75 6.99 -2.46 18.77
N GLY A 76 6.69 -2.33 20.06
CA GLY A 76 6.22 -3.41 20.93
C GLY A 76 4.76 -3.81 20.67
N ALA A 77 3.96 -2.99 19.97
CA ALA A 77 2.56 -3.32 19.68
C ALA A 77 2.30 -3.70 18.20
N VAL A 78 3.36 -3.99 17.43
CA VAL A 78 3.24 -4.51 16.05
C VAL A 78 2.36 -5.76 16.00
N ALA A 79 2.64 -6.77 16.85
CA ALA A 79 1.87 -8.00 16.92
C ALA A 79 0.37 -7.78 17.22
N ASP A 80 0.06 -6.86 18.13
CA ASP A 80 -1.32 -6.48 18.43
C ASP A 80 -2.02 -5.88 17.22
N PHE A 81 -1.34 -5.01 16.46
CA PHE A 81 -1.89 -4.38 15.27
C PHE A 81 -2.09 -5.37 14.12
N ILE A 82 -1.14 -6.29 13.88
CA ILE A 82 -1.27 -7.38 12.91
C ILE A 82 -2.53 -8.19 13.21
N ARG A 83 -2.71 -8.58 14.48
CA ARG A 83 -3.89 -9.34 14.93
C ARG A 83 -5.18 -8.54 14.75
N ASP A 84 -5.20 -7.29 15.21
CA ASP A 84 -6.38 -6.42 15.15
C ASP A 84 -6.80 -6.11 13.69
N LEU A 85 -5.83 -6.01 12.79
CA LEU A 85 -6.03 -5.83 11.35
C LEU A 85 -6.20 -7.13 10.58
N SER A 86 -6.09 -8.28 11.24
CA SER A 86 -6.22 -9.60 10.59
C SER A 86 -5.22 -9.80 9.44
N ILE A 87 -3.99 -9.30 9.60
CA ILE A 87 -2.90 -9.52 8.66
C ILE A 87 -2.35 -10.94 8.87
N ASP A 88 -2.37 -11.76 7.82
CA ASP A 88 -1.78 -13.09 7.81
C ASP A 88 -0.26 -13.00 7.56
N GLY A 89 0.53 -13.43 8.54
CA GLY A 89 1.99 -13.37 8.49
C GLY A 89 2.62 -14.30 7.44
N GLU A 90 2.02 -15.44 7.12
CA GLU A 90 2.51 -16.35 6.08
C GLU A 90 2.28 -15.75 4.69
N ARG A 91 1.09 -15.23 4.46
CA ARG A 91 0.75 -14.56 3.20
C ARG A 91 1.56 -13.29 3.01
N LEU A 92 1.80 -12.53 4.08
CA LEU A 92 2.71 -11.38 4.06
C LEU A 92 4.13 -11.79 3.68
N ALA A 93 4.66 -12.88 4.23
CA ALA A 93 6.01 -13.34 3.90
C ALA A 93 6.16 -13.68 2.41
N LYS A 94 5.14 -14.30 1.79
CA LYS A 94 5.11 -14.55 0.33
C LYS A 94 5.12 -13.25 -0.46
N ALA A 95 4.27 -12.28 -0.08
CA ALA A 95 4.25 -10.97 -0.72
C ALA A 95 5.61 -10.26 -0.63
N MET A 96 6.25 -10.27 0.54
CA MET A 96 7.56 -9.63 0.75
C MET A 96 8.69 -10.36 0.00
N ALA A 97 8.65 -11.69 -0.09
CA ALA A 97 9.60 -12.47 -0.88
C ALA A 97 9.51 -12.12 -2.38
N ALA A 98 8.30 -11.86 -2.88
CA ALA A 98 8.07 -11.39 -4.24
C ALA A 98 8.76 -10.04 -4.49
N VAL A 99 8.61 -9.10 -3.56
CA VAL A 99 9.26 -7.79 -3.66
C VAL A 99 10.78 -7.95 -3.60
N GLN A 100 11.29 -8.82 -2.73
CA GLN A 100 12.72 -9.12 -2.64
C GLN A 100 13.28 -9.64 -3.97
N LYS A 101 12.57 -10.59 -4.62
CA LYS A 101 12.93 -11.11 -5.95
C LYS A 101 12.88 -10.00 -7.00
N ALA A 102 11.83 -9.18 -6.99
CA ALA A 102 11.62 -8.09 -7.95
C ALA A 102 12.75 -7.05 -7.92
N VAL A 103 13.24 -6.68 -6.74
CA VAL A 103 14.34 -5.70 -6.58
C VAL A 103 15.74 -6.34 -6.52
N ASN A 104 15.83 -7.66 -6.71
CA ASN A 104 17.08 -8.41 -6.59
C ASN A 104 17.81 -8.16 -5.24
N ALA A 105 17.05 -8.06 -4.16
CA ALA A 105 17.58 -7.84 -2.82
C ALA A 105 18.33 -9.07 -2.31
N LYS A 106 19.54 -8.85 -1.78
CA LYS A 106 20.45 -9.92 -1.38
C LYS A 106 20.14 -10.46 0.01
N SER A 107 19.52 -9.65 0.86
CA SER A 107 19.11 -10.08 2.19
C SER A 107 17.74 -9.52 2.59
N PRO A 108 17.04 -10.14 3.56
CA PRO A 108 15.77 -9.64 4.07
C PRO A 108 15.83 -8.18 4.59
N GLU A 109 16.97 -7.77 5.12
CA GLU A 109 17.21 -6.40 5.61
C GLU A 109 17.18 -5.35 4.50
N ASP A 110 17.45 -5.73 3.25
CA ASP A 110 17.42 -4.82 2.10
C ASP A 110 15.99 -4.29 1.86
N LEU A 111 14.96 -5.02 2.32
CA LEU A 111 13.57 -4.58 2.21
C LEU A 111 13.29 -3.31 3.04
N ALA A 112 14.15 -2.95 3.99
CA ALA A 112 14.06 -1.66 4.67
C ALA A 112 14.19 -0.48 3.70
N TYR A 113 14.84 -0.66 2.54
CA TYR A 113 15.05 0.39 1.53
C TYR A 113 13.93 0.51 0.51
N LEU A 114 12.84 -0.25 0.66
CA LEU A 114 11.69 -0.15 -0.23
C LEU A 114 11.07 1.26 -0.21
N PRO A 115 10.49 1.70 -1.33
CA PRO A 115 9.79 2.97 -1.41
C PRO A 115 8.56 3.00 -0.47
N PRO A 116 8.05 4.19 -0.13
CA PRO A 116 6.92 4.33 0.81
C PRO A 116 5.58 3.83 0.24
N ILE A 117 5.50 3.56 -1.06
CA ILE A 117 4.32 3.05 -1.75
C ILE A 117 4.32 1.53 -1.70
N LEU A 118 3.17 0.90 -1.42
CA LEU A 118 3.00 -0.56 -1.40
C LEU A 118 3.14 -1.17 -2.79
N THR A 119 3.65 -2.40 -2.88
CA THR A 119 3.62 -3.19 -4.12
C THR A 119 2.29 -3.94 -4.28
N LEU A 120 1.97 -4.41 -5.48
CA LEU A 120 0.72 -5.10 -5.76
C LEU A 120 0.49 -6.33 -4.85
N PRO A 121 1.47 -7.23 -4.62
CA PRO A 121 1.30 -8.33 -3.67
C PRO A 121 0.96 -7.82 -2.26
N GLU A 122 1.59 -6.75 -1.79
CA GLU A 122 1.31 -6.16 -0.48
C GLU A 122 -0.07 -5.52 -0.40
N LYS A 123 -0.51 -4.85 -1.49
CA LYS A 123 -1.86 -4.28 -1.59
C LYS A 123 -2.93 -5.36 -1.47
N VAL A 124 -2.72 -6.51 -2.11
CA VAL A 124 -3.61 -7.68 -2.01
C VAL A 124 -3.74 -8.15 -0.56
N ILE A 125 -2.61 -8.39 0.13
CA ILE A 125 -2.62 -8.78 1.56
C ILE A 125 -3.36 -7.75 2.41
N LEU A 126 -3.12 -6.47 2.15
CA LEU A 126 -3.76 -5.42 2.92
C LEU A 126 -5.27 -5.37 2.65
N VAL A 127 -5.74 -5.51 1.41
CA VAL A 127 -7.18 -5.56 1.10
C VAL A 127 -7.87 -6.73 1.80
N GLU A 128 -7.27 -7.93 1.78
CA GLU A 128 -7.77 -9.10 2.50
C GLU A 128 -7.92 -8.80 4.00
N ALA A 129 -6.83 -8.32 4.60
CA ALA A 129 -6.74 -8.04 6.03
C ALA A 129 -7.79 -6.99 6.46
N LEU A 130 -7.85 -5.84 5.76
CA LEU A 130 -8.78 -4.76 6.09
C LEU A 130 -10.25 -5.15 5.91
N SER A 131 -10.53 -6.05 4.96
CA SER A 131 -11.89 -6.57 4.73
C SER A 131 -12.32 -7.56 5.79
N ALA A 132 -11.39 -8.41 6.26
CA ALA A 132 -11.65 -9.37 7.34
C ALA A 132 -11.64 -8.71 8.75
N SER A 133 -10.91 -7.61 8.92
CA SER A 133 -10.74 -6.95 10.22
C SER A 133 -12.05 -6.36 10.73
N LYS A 134 -12.48 -6.80 11.92
CA LYS A 134 -13.58 -6.17 12.66
C LYS A 134 -13.21 -4.80 13.24
N LYS A 135 -11.92 -4.43 13.27
CA LYS A 135 -11.43 -3.16 13.81
C LYS A 135 -11.31 -2.10 12.71
N PHE A 136 -11.00 -2.51 11.48
CA PHE A 136 -11.02 -1.64 10.32
C PHE A 136 -12.38 -1.64 9.63
N ASP A 137 -12.82 -2.79 9.12
CA ASP A 137 -14.03 -2.96 8.30
C ASP A 137 -13.98 -2.07 7.04
N LEU A 138 -13.43 -2.61 5.96
CA LEU A 138 -13.15 -1.87 4.72
C LEU A 138 -14.42 -1.23 4.11
N GLU A 139 -15.52 -1.99 4.01
CA GLU A 139 -16.79 -1.50 3.47
C GLU A 139 -17.34 -0.33 4.29
N LYS A 140 -17.40 -0.47 5.61
CA LYS A 140 -17.88 0.60 6.48
C LYS A 140 -16.96 1.80 6.44
N THR A 141 -15.64 1.60 6.38
CA THR A 141 -14.67 2.69 6.32
C THR A 141 -14.87 3.58 5.11
N ILE A 142 -15.00 2.97 3.92
CA ILE A 142 -15.22 3.68 2.67
C ILE A 142 -16.49 4.52 2.75
N ARG A 143 -17.59 3.96 3.26
CA ARG A 143 -18.87 4.68 3.44
C ARG A 143 -18.79 5.80 4.48
N LEU A 144 -18.00 5.63 5.54
CA LEU A 144 -17.82 6.66 6.57
C LEU A 144 -17.07 7.89 6.04
N LEU A 145 -16.13 7.69 5.12
CA LEU A 145 -15.35 8.78 4.54
C LEU A 145 -16.18 9.69 3.61
N ASP A 146 -17.22 9.14 3.00
CA ASP A 146 -18.18 9.90 2.20
C ASP A 146 -18.97 10.92 3.05
N ILE A 147 -19.37 10.51 4.25
CA ILE A 147 -20.25 11.31 5.12
C ILE A 147 -19.52 12.48 5.79
N GLN A 148 -18.18 12.41 5.94
CA GLN A 148 -17.30 13.43 6.55
C GLN A 148 -17.78 14.02 7.89
N ARG A 149 -18.63 13.32 8.67
CA ARG A 149 -19.16 13.81 9.95
C ARG A 149 -18.60 13.03 11.13
N ARG A 150 -18.03 13.76 12.10
CA ARG A 150 -17.65 13.21 13.40
C ARG A 150 -18.90 12.73 14.16
N PRO A 151 -18.93 11.51 14.71
CA PRO A 151 -20.02 11.06 15.57
C PRO A 151 -20.19 11.98 16.80
N ARG A 152 -21.43 12.21 17.22
CA ARG A 152 -21.72 12.93 18.50
C ARG A 152 -21.10 12.16 19.66
N GLY A 153 -20.42 12.86 20.57
CA GLY A 153 -19.75 12.27 21.75
C GLY A 153 -18.41 11.57 21.48
N ALA A 154 -17.87 11.61 20.26
CA ALA A 154 -16.52 11.11 20.01
C ALA A 154 -15.44 12.12 20.45
N ASP A 155 -14.40 11.63 21.13
CA ASP A 155 -13.20 12.40 21.42
C ASP A 155 -12.60 12.98 20.12
N PRO A 156 -12.46 14.31 19.99
CA PRO A 156 -11.98 14.95 18.77
C PRO A 156 -10.63 14.41 18.30
N ASP A 157 -9.73 14.14 19.24
CA ASP A 157 -8.34 13.80 18.93
C ASP A 157 -8.20 12.34 18.52
N ALA A 158 -8.87 11.43 19.23
CA ALA A 158 -8.96 10.03 18.85
C ALA A 158 -9.62 9.88 17.48
N TYR A 159 -10.70 10.62 17.21
CA TYR A 159 -11.35 10.59 15.90
C TYR A 159 -10.42 11.11 14.79
N ARG A 160 -9.72 12.23 15.00
CA ARG A 160 -8.74 12.72 14.01
C ARG A 160 -7.64 11.71 13.73
N ARG A 161 -7.11 11.04 14.76
CA ARG A 161 -6.09 9.98 14.60
C ARG A 161 -6.63 8.80 13.80
N GLU A 162 -7.82 8.31 14.17
CA GLU A 162 -8.50 7.20 13.48
C GLU A 162 -8.75 7.50 12.01
N MET A 163 -9.21 8.71 11.69
CA MET A 163 -9.47 9.11 10.30
C MET A 163 -8.18 9.28 9.49
N ARG A 164 -7.10 9.79 10.08
CA ARG A 164 -5.79 9.84 9.39
C ARG A 164 -5.29 8.44 9.05
N PHE A 165 -5.34 7.54 10.02
CA PHE A 165 -4.99 6.14 9.84
C PHE A 165 -5.80 5.48 8.71
N ARG A 166 -7.14 5.59 8.74
CA ARG A 166 -8.01 5.02 7.69
C ARG A 166 -7.74 5.60 6.31
N LYS A 167 -7.58 6.93 6.23
CA LYS A 167 -7.28 7.62 4.96
C LYS A 167 -5.96 7.15 4.37
N ALA A 168 -4.91 7.03 5.19
CA ALA A 168 -3.62 6.59 4.70
C ALA A 168 -3.64 5.16 4.15
N TYR A 169 -4.34 4.25 4.83
CA TYR A 169 -4.48 2.86 4.39
C TYR A 169 -5.27 2.75 3.08
N LEU A 170 -6.36 3.51 2.94
CA LEU A 170 -7.14 3.53 1.70
C LEU A 170 -6.41 4.22 0.55
N TYR A 171 -5.65 5.28 0.84
CA TYR A 171 -4.83 5.97 -0.15
C TYR A 171 -3.73 5.05 -0.71
N SER A 172 -3.04 4.29 0.16
CA SER A 172 -2.06 3.28 -0.27
C SER A 172 -2.64 2.15 -1.13
N LEU A 173 -3.97 1.99 -1.15
CA LEU A 173 -4.70 1.03 -1.97
C LEU A 173 -5.38 1.67 -3.19
N HIS A 174 -5.19 2.96 -3.45
CA HIS A 174 -5.90 3.73 -4.48
C HIS A 174 -7.44 3.73 -4.30
N LEU A 175 -7.91 3.52 -3.07
CA LEU A 175 -9.34 3.54 -2.70
C LEU A 175 -9.79 4.90 -2.17
N ALA A 176 -8.85 5.84 -1.97
CA ALA A 176 -9.12 7.21 -1.59
C ALA A 176 -8.18 8.18 -2.32
N ASP A 177 -8.69 9.39 -2.62
CA ASP A 177 -7.96 10.49 -3.23
C ASP A 177 -7.04 11.22 -2.20
N PRO A 178 -6.18 12.18 -2.61
CA PRO A 178 -5.36 12.97 -1.70
C PRO A 178 -6.13 13.78 -0.65
N ARG A 179 -7.44 14.04 -0.86
CA ARG A 179 -8.32 14.73 0.10
C ARG A 179 -8.91 13.72 1.11
N GLY A 180 -8.69 12.43 0.89
CA GLY A 180 -9.22 11.32 1.65
C GLY A 180 -10.70 11.05 1.40
N ARG A 181 -11.20 11.39 0.21
CA ARG A 181 -12.52 10.96 -0.30
C ARG A 181 -12.37 9.63 -1.01
N PRO A 182 -13.36 8.71 -0.93
CA PRO A 182 -13.27 7.47 -1.69
C PRO A 182 -13.23 7.71 -3.20
N THR A 183 -12.39 6.95 -3.91
CA THR A 183 -12.34 6.92 -5.38
C THR A 183 -13.50 6.10 -5.94
N LEU A 184 -13.74 6.16 -7.25
CA LEU A 184 -14.67 5.25 -7.92
C LEU A 184 -14.32 3.78 -7.70
N LEU A 185 -13.02 3.44 -7.67
CA LEU A 185 -12.54 2.11 -7.32
C LEU A 185 -12.93 1.74 -5.87
N GLY A 186 -12.75 2.68 -4.93
CA GLY A 186 -13.21 2.54 -3.54
C GLY A 186 -14.69 2.21 -3.43
N TYR A 187 -15.55 3.00 -4.08
CA TYR A 187 -17.00 2.75 -4.07
C TYR A 187 -17.37 1.41 -4.69
N ALA A 188 -16.77 1.07 -5.84
CA ALA A 188 -17.03 -0.20 -6.52
C ALA A 188 -16.63 -1.40 -5.65
N LEU A 189 -15.47 -1.34 -5.00
CA LEU A 189 -15.02 -2.41 -4.11
C LEU A 189 -15.94 -2.55 -2.89
N ALA A 190 -16.31 -1.44 -2.23
CA ALA A 190 -17.24 -1.49 -1.10
C ALA A 190 -18.60 -2.08 -1.50
N TYR A 191 -19.10 -1.74 -2.69
CA TYR A 191 -20.33 -2.32 -3.24
C TYR A 191 -20.21 -3.84 -3.42
N ARG A 192 -19.08 -4.32 -3.98
CA ARG A 192 -18.85 -5.75 -4.21
C ARG A 192 -18.66 -6.53 -2.91
N ILE A 193 -17.90 -6.00 -1.94
CA ILE A 193 -17.76 -6.60 -0.60
C ILE A 193 -19.13 -6.79 0.06
N ARG A 194 -20.02 -5.79 -0.04
CA ARG A 194 -21.38 -5.89 0.50
C ARG A 194 -22.22 -6.98 -0.18
N ARG A 195 -21.97 -7.26 -1.47
CA ARG A 195 -22.74 -8.19 -2.30
C ARG A 195 -22.22 -9.62 -2.21
N ARG A 196 -20.89 -9.80 -2.21
CA ARG A 196 -20.20 -11.10 -2.28
C ARG A 196 -19.59 -11.53 -0.94
N GLY A 197 -19.41 -10.61 0.00
CA GLY A 197 -18.75 -10.84 1.27
C GLY A 197 -17.25 -10.47 1.25
N ALA A 198 -16.68 -10.33 2.45
CA ALA A 198 -15.29 -9.88 2.64
C ALA A 198 -14.23 -10.87 2.09
N SER A 199 -14.55 -12.17 2.00
CA SER A 199 -13.62 -13.19 1.49
C SER A 199 -13.26 -13.01 0.01
N HIS A 200 -14.08 -12.30 -0.77
CA HIS A 200 -13.81 -12.02 -2.19
C HIS A 200 -13.15 -10.65 -2.42
N ALA A 201 -12.83 -9.90 -1.37
CA ALA A 201 -12.41 -8.49 -1.51
C ALA A 201 -11.14 -8.32 -2.36
N ALA A 202 -10.14 -9.19 -2.21
CA ALA A 202 -8.91 -9.09 -2.98
C ALA A 202 -9.09 -9.49 -4.45
N GLU A 203 -9.86 -10.55 -4.72
CA GLU A 203 -10.28 -10.94 -6.07
C GLU A 203 -11.02 -9.79 -6.77
N ASP A 204 -12.01 -9.21 -6.08
CA ASP A 204 -12.78 -8.07 -6.57
C ASP A 204 -11.92 -6.82 -6.79
N TYR A 205 -10.93 -6.57 -5.92
CA TYR A 205 -10.01 -5.45 -6.06
C TYR A 205 -9.14 -5.59 -7.31
N LEU A 206 -8.57 -6.77 -7.55
CA LEU A 206 -7.78 -7.07 -8.75
C LEU A 206 -8.64 -6.94 -10.02
N GLU A 207 -9.81 -7.58 -10.03
CA GLU A 207 -10.71 -7.55 -11.19
C GLU A 207 -11.17 -6.13 -11.54
N LEU A 208 -11.50 -5.31 -10.53
CA LEU A 208 -11.89 -3.92 -10.73
C LEU A 208 -10.73 -3.07 -11.27
N MET A 209 -9.51 -3.27 -10.77
CA MET A 209 -8.32 -2.58 -11.28
C MET A 209 -8.03 -2.97 -12.72
N GLU A 210 -8.14 -4.25 -13.06
CA GLU A 210 -7.90 -4.76 -14.41
C GLU A 210 -8.95 -4.23 -15.39
N ARG A 211 -10.25 -4.44 -15.10
CA ARG A 211 -11.35 -4.01 -15.99
C ARG A 211 -11.41 -2.51 -16.20
N SER A 212 -10.95 -1.72 -15.23
CA SER A 212 -10.90 -0.27 -15.36
C SER A 212 -9.59 0.25 -15.97
N GLY A 213 -8.66 -0.64 -16.33
CA GLY A 213 -7.36 -0.27 -16.90
C GLY A 213 -6.40 0.39 -15.91
N ARG A 214 -6.73 0.39 -14.61
CA ARG A 214 -5.91 0.97 -13.54
C ARG A 214 -4.73 0.08 -13.16
N LEU A 215 -4.88 -1.25 -13.24
CA LEU A 215 -3.87 -2.22 -12.80
C LEU A 215 -2.49 -1.93 -13.40
N LYS A 216 -2.39 -1.81 -14.72
CA LYS A 216 -1.12 -1.51 -15.41
C LYS A 216 -0.45 -0.22 -14.93
N TYR A 217 -1.24 0.80 -14.58
CA TYR A 217 -0.71 2.09 -14.12
C TYR A 217 -0.32 2.06 -12.66
N VAL A 218 -1.05 1.32 -11.83
CA VAL A 218 -0.66 1.04 -10.44
C VAL A 218 0.70 0.33 -10.41
N VAL A 219 0.85 -0.75 -11.19
CA VAL A 219 2.13 -1.47 -11.27
C VAL A 219 3.22 -0.59 -11.88
N ALA A 220 2.92 0.24 -12.88
CA ALA A 220 3.91 1.17 -13.43
C ALA A 220 4.43 2.18 -12.39
N LEU A 221 3.57 2.72 -11.53
CA LEU A 221 4.00 3.59 -10.42
C LEU A 221 4.87 2.85 -9.40
N GLU A 222 4.57 1.58 -9.13
CA GLU A 222 5.39 0.75 -8.24
C GLU A 222 6.77 0.49 -8.85
N VAL A 223 6.83 0.12 -10.12
CA VAL A 223 8.06 -0.10 -10.89
C VAL A 223 8.94 1.16 -10.84
N LEU A 224 8.36 2.34 -11.10
CA LEU A 224 9.10 3.61 -10.98
C LEU A 224 9.57 3.89 -9.56
N ALA A 225 8.76 3.57 -8.56
CA ALA A 225 9.13 3.77 -7.16
C ALA A 225 10.25 2.82 -6.71
N LEU A 226 10.37 1.65 -7.35
CA LEU A 226 11.43 0.66 -7.12
C LEU A 226 12.71 0.98 -7.91
N ASP A 227 12.77 2.12 -8.62
CA ASP A 227 13.88 2.54 -9.46
C ASP A 227 14.23 1.53 -10.57
N VAL A 228 13.20 0.82 -11.09
CA VAL A 228 13.34 -0.08 -12.23
C VAL A 228 13.41 0.75 -13.52
N GLY A 229 14.52 0.59 -14.27
CA GLY A 229 14.83 1.42 -15.44
C GLY A 229 14.84 0.68 -16.77
N THR A 230 14.91 -0.65 -16.75
CA THR A 230 15.08 -1.47 -17.96
C THR A 230 13.91 -2.44 -18.19
N ALA A 231 13.73 -2.87 -19.44
CA ALA A 231 12.73 -3.89 -19.79
C ALA A 231 12.96 -5.22 -19.06
N GLU A 232 14.22 -5.66 -18.89
CA GLU A 232 14.56 -6.89 -18.18
C GLU A 232 14.21 -6.80 -16.68
N GLU A 233 14.44 -5.65 -16.05
CA GLU A 233 13.99 -5.40 -14.68
C GLU A 233 12.47 -5.40 -14.58
N LEU A 234 11.76 -4.77 -15.52
CA LEU A 234 10.30 -4.80 -15.57
C LEU A 234 9.77 -6.23 -15.69
N ASP A 235 10.36 -7.05 -16.57
CA ASP A 235 9.98 -8.45 -16.74
C ASP A 235 10.17 -9.24 -15.45
N ARG A 236 11.25 -8.99 -14.71
CA ARG A 236 11.47 -9.59 -13.37
C ARG A 236 10.40 -9.18 -12.37
N VAL A 237 9.97 -7.92 -12.37
CA VAL A 237 8.86 -7.46 -11.50
C VAL A 237 7.55 -8.18 -11.87
N ILE A 238 7.21 -8.21 -13.17
CA ILE A 238 5.98 -8.85 -13.66
C ILE A 238 5.96 -10.34 -13.30
N GLU A 239 7.07 -11.05 -13.52
CA GLU A 239 7.20 -12.47 -13.17
C GLU A 239 7.07 -12.70 -11.67
N ALA A 240 7.81 -11.94 -10.85
CA ALA A 240 7.78 -12.09 -9.40
C ALA A 240 6.39 -11.81 -8.82
N TYR A 241 5.70 -10.78 -9.32
CA TYR A 241 4.34 -10.47 -8.86
C TYR A 241 3.33 -11.50 -9.34
N SER A 242 3.41 -11.96 -10.60
CA SER A 242 2.50 -12.98 -11.13
C SER A 242 2.63 -14.29 -10.35
N GLN A 243 3.86 -14.73 -10.07
CA GLN A 243 4.13 -15.90 -9.26
C GLN A 243 3.53 -15.75 -7.86
N ALA A 244 3.78 -14.61 -7.20
CA ALA A 244 3.30 -14.38 -5.85
C ALA A 244 1.77 -14.29 -5.76
N LEU A 245 1.11 -13.66 -6.73
CA LEU A 245 -0.35 -13.69 -6.82
C LEU A 245 -0.85 -15.12 -6.94
N GLY A 246 -0.25 -15.95 -7.80
CA GLY A 246 -0.59 -17.37 -7.92
C GLY A 246 -0.43 -18.14 -6.61
N GLU A 247 0.68 -17.95 -5.89
CA GLU A 247 0.93 -18.56 -4.58
C GLU A 247 0.00 -18.07 -3.46
N LEU A 248 -0.61 -16.88 -3.66
CA LEU A 248 -1.64 -16.31 -2.80
C LEU A 248 -3.06 -16.74 -3.20
N GLY A 249 -3.22 -17.43 -4.33
CA GLY A 249 -4.52 -17.89 -4.86
C GLY A 249 -5.23 -16.89 -5.77
N TYR A 250 -4.50 -15.95 -6.34
CA TYR A 250 -5.01 -14.90 -7.22
C TYR A 250 -4.38 -14.95 -8.61
N SER A 251 -5.07 -14.33 -9.57
CA SER A 251 -4.59 -14.11 -10.92
C SER A 251 -4.94 -12.70 -11.36
N ALA A 252 -4.06 -12.07 -12.13
CA ALA A 252 -4.28 -10.77 -12.74
C ALA A 252 -3.41 -10.70 -14.00
N ASP A 253 -3.90 -10.05 -15.06
CA ASP A 253 -3.09 -9.81 -16.26
C ASP A 253 -2.08 -8.69 -16.01
N LEU A 254 -0.85 -9.08 -15.65
CA LEU A 254 0.25 -8.15 -15.45
C LEU A 254 1.02 -7.84 -16.75
N GLU A 255 0.80 -8.60 -17.83
CA GLU A 255 1.44 -8.35 -19.13
C GLU A 255 1.02 -6.97 -19.68
N ALA A 256 -0.21 -6.57 -19.40
CA ALA A 256 -0.75 -5.27 -19.74
C ALA A 256 0.06 -4.08 -19.16
N THR A 257 0.87 -4.32 -18.12
CA THR A 257 1.80 -3.34 -17.54
C THR A 257 2.82 -2.84 -18.56
N ARG A 258 3.26 -3.68 -19.50
CA ARG A 258 4.21 -3.25 -20.54
C ARG A 258 3.67 -2.09 -21.38
N TYR A 259 2.35 -2.01 -21.60
CA TYR A 259 1.72 -0.92 -22.34
C TYR A 259 1.65 0.41 -21.55
N ALA A 260 1.94 0.40 -20.25
CA ALA A 260 2.11 1.62 -19.47
C ALA A 260 3.49 2.27 -19.71
N PHE A 261 4.40 1.57 -20.39
CA PHE A 261 5.72 2.05 -20.75
C PHE A 261 5.88 2.20 -22.27
N GLY A 262 6.72 3.15 -22.69
CA GLY A 262 7.17 3.37 -24.06
C GLY A 262 8.70 3.45 -24.08
N GLY A 263 9.33 2.90 -25.12
CA GLY A 263 10.79 2.83 -25.21
C GLY A 263 11.43 4.14 -25.68
N MET A 264 12.49 4.56 -24.97
CA MET A 264 13.55 5.39 -25.55
C MET A 264 14.73 4.45 -25.89
N LYS A 265 15.20 4.47 -27.15
CA LYS A 265 16.43 3.75 -27.51
C LYS A 265 17.60 4.32 -26.71
N SER A 266 18.32 3.46 -25.99
CA SER A 266 19.56 3.78 -25.29
C SER A 266 20.72 3.09 -26.01
N ASP A 267 21.84 3.79 -26.15
CA ASP A 267 23.09 3.29 -26.73
C ASP A 267 23.85 2.34 -25.76
N VAL A 268 23.35 2.18 -24.54
CA VAL A 268 23.86 1.24 -23.53
C VAL A 268 22.99 -0.02 -23.55
N LYS A 269 23.60 -1.21 -23.67
CA LYS A 269 22.93 -2.53 -23.73
C LYS A 269 21.72 -2.63 -22.79
N GLY A 270 20.51 -2.45 -23.33
CA GLY A 270 19.24 -2.52 -22.62
C GLY A 270 18.25 -1.45 -23.10
N PHE A 271 16.98 -1.83 -23.30
CA PHE A 271 15.92 -0.85 -23.58
C PHE A 271 15.50 -0.19 -22.27
N MET A 272 15.77 1.12 -22.16
CA MET A 272 15.27 1.94 -21.07
C MET A 272 13.76 2.15 -21.23
N ILE A 273 13.02 2.00 -20.14
CA ILE A 273 11.57 2.21 -20.13
C ILE A 273 11.25 3.62 -19.64
N GLY A 274 10.39 4.33 -20.35
CA GLY A 274 9.75 5.56 -19.90
C GLY A 274 8.24 5.36 -19.84
N LEU A 275 7.51 6.15 -19.06
CA LEU A 275 6.04 6.06 -19.07
C LEU A 275 5.47 6.44 -20.44
N SER A 276 4.46 5.71 -20.90
CA SER A 276 3.75 6.02 -22.14
C SER A 276 2.77 7.20 -21.99
N ARG A 277 2.48 7.60 -20.74
CA ARG A 277 1.64 8.76 -20.39
C ARG A 277 2.40 9.63 -19.38
N PRO A 278 2.13 10.95 -19.35
CA PRO A 278 2.67 11.81 -18.31
C PRO A 278 2.32 11.29 -16.91
N LEU A 279 3.25 11.42 -15.97
CA LEU A 279 3.08 10.96 -14.59
C LEU A 279 1.86 11.60 -13.92
N ASP A 280 1.68 12.91 -14.10
CA ASP A 280 0.54 13.65 -13.52
C ASP A 280 -0.80 13.12 -14.04
N TRP A 281 -0.88 12.79 -15.33
CA TRP A 281 -2.08 12.18 -15.90
C TRP A 281 -2.39 10.82 -15.27
N ILE A 282 -1.35 10.00 -15.04
CA ILE A 282 -1.52 8.69 -14.38
C ILE A 282 -2.02 8.88 -12.96
N LEU A 283 -1.44 9.81 -12.21
CA LEU A 283 -1.82 10.10 -10.84
C LEU A 283 -3.27 10.59 -10.76
N GLU A 284 -3.66 11.56 -11.60
CA GLU A 284 -5.04 12.03 -11.69
C GLU A 284 -6.02 10.89 -12.03
N PHE A 285 -5.67 10.04 -13.00
CA PHE A 285 -6.50 8.91 -13.39
C PHE A 285 -6.74 7.90 -12.24
N LEU A 286 -5.73 7.66 -11.41
CA LEU A 286 -5.83 6.76 -10.26
C LEU A 286 -6.55 7.39 -9.06
N GLU A 287 -6.56 8.72 -8.97
CA GLU A 287 -7.14 9.47 -7.85
C GLU A 287 -8.64 9.84 -8.07
N ILE A 288 -9.25 9.42 -9.19
CA ILE A 288 -10.69 9.57 -9.53
C ILE A 288 -11.49 8.31 -9.15
#